data_AF-A0A1S8QJG8-F1
#
_entry.id   AF-A0A1S8QJG8-F1
#
_cell.length_a   1.000
_cell.length_b   1.000
_cell.length_c   1.000
_cell.angle_alpha   90.00
_cell.angle_beta   90.00
_cell.angle_gamma   90.00
#
_symmetry.space_group_name_H-M   'P 1'
#
loop_
_entity.id
_entity.type
_entity.pdbx_description
1 polymer ?
#
loop_
_entity_poly.entity_id
_entity_poly.type
_entity_poly.pdbx_seq_one_letter_code
_entity_poly.pdbx_strand_id
1 'polypeptide(L)'
;MDYPNNNTESRKNKHLNFEERMLIQLRLKDGFSPYKIAKELKRPINTILNEIRRETTTQIKQEKYVEVYLADTGEAIYKKHRINCCRTFKRLECSDFINYTVDKIKNHSWSPDACVGEAIANGRFKRSQMVCTKTYITI
;
A
#
# COMPACT_ATOMS: atom_id res chain seq x y z
N MET A 1 9.63 -1.70 -4.82
CA MET A 1 9.72 -3.17 -4.70
C MET A 1 8.31 -3.72 -4.76
N ASP A 2 7.84 -3.96 -5.97
CA ASP A 2 6.58 -4.65 -6.20
C ASP A 2 6.81 -6.12 -5.86
N TYR A 3 6.33 -6.55 -4.70
CA TYR A 3 6.19 -7.97 -4.44
C TYR A 3 5.12 -8.49 -5.42
N PRO A 4 5.44 -9.39 -6.36
CA PRO A 4 4.42 -10.02 -7.18
C PRO A 4 3.68 -11.02 -6.28
N ASN A 5 2.73 -10.51 -5.50
CA ASN A 5 1.84 -11.29 -4.66
C ASN A 5 0.79 -11.94 -5.59
N ASN A 6 1.26 -12.88 -6.41
CA ASN A 6 0.48 -13.71 -7.33
C ASN A 6 -0.27 -14.79 -6.54
N ASN A 7 -1.15 -14.33 -5.66
CA ASN A 7 -1.97 -15.20 -4.85
C ASN A 7 -3.25 -15.40 -5.66
N THR A 8 -3.31 -16.49 -6.42
CA THR A 8 -4.45 -16.85 -7.28
C THR A 8 -5.71 -17.15 -6.46
N GLU A 9 -5.58 -17.46 -5.17
CA GLU A 9 -6.72 -17.71 -4.29
C GLU A 9 -7.34 -16.42 -3.74
N SER A 10 -8.62 -16.21 -4.03
CA SER A 10 -9.40 -15.11 -3.48
C SER A 10 -9.63 -15.31 -1.98
N ARG A 11 -8.92 -14.55 -1.14
CA ARG A 11 -9.18 -14.49 0.31
C ARG A 11 -10.26 -13.45 0.62
N LYS A 12 -11.05 -13.70 1.68
CA LYS A 12 -11.96 -12.69 2.25
C LYS A 12 -11.16 -11.44 2.66
N ASN A 13 -11.78 -10.26 2.56
CA ASN A 13 -11.18 -8.95 2.89
C ASN A 13 -10.09 -8.42 1.93
N LYS A 14 -9.93 -9.00 0.74
CA LYS A 14 -9.08 -8.41 -0.32
C LYS A 14 -9.77 -7.18 -0.93
N HIS A 15 -9.00 -6.15 -1.30
CA HIS A 15 -9.49 -5.01 -2.07
C HIS A 15 -10.08 -5.47 -3.42
N LEU A 16 -10.95 -4.62 -4.00
CA LEU A 16 -11.45 -4.82 -5.35
C LEU A 16 -10.28 -4.73 -6.34
N ASN A 17 -10.22 -5.70 -7.25
CA ASN A 17 -9.28 -5.72 -8.34
C ASN A 17 -9.76 -4.80 -9.47
N PHE A 18 -8.87 -4.43 -10.39
CA PHE A 18 -9.23 -3.58 -11.53
C PHE A 18 -10.35 -4.18 -12.39
N GLU A 19 -10.31 -5.50 -12.64
CA GLU A 19 -11.37 -6.21 -13.37
C GLU A 19 -12.72 -6.14 -12.66
N GLU A 20 -12.74 -6.25 -11.33
CA GLU A 20 -13.98 -6.13 -10.53
C GLU A 20 -14.53 -4.70 -10.62
N ARG A 21 -13.67 -3.67 -10.59
CA ARG A 21 -14.08 -2.26 -10.80
C ARG A 21 -14.65 -2.02 -12.19
N MET A 22 -14.01 -2.57 -13.24
CA MET A 22 -14.53 -2.49 -14.61
C MET A 22 -15.92 -3.13 -14.73
N LEU A 23 -16.14 -4.28 -14.07
CA LEU A 23 -17.45 -4.93 -14.05
C LEU A 23 -18.50 -4.06 -13.35
N ILE A 24 -18.16 -3.43 -12.22
CA ILE A 24 -19.06 -2.48 -11.54
C ILE A 24 -19.45 -1.35 -12.49
N GLN A 25 -18.49 -0.76 -13.20
CA GLN A 25 -18.76 0.31 -14.17
C GLN A 25 -19.70 -0.12 -15.29
N LEU A 26 -19.46 -1.30 -15.88
CA LEU A 26 -20.30 -1.84 -16.94
C LEU A 26 -21.73 -2.09 -16.45
N ARG A 27 -21.88 -2.73 -15.28
CA ARG A 27 -23.18 -3.07 -14.71
C ARG A 27 -23.98 -1.84 -14.25
N LEU A 28 -23.31 -0.80 -13.77
CA LEU A 28 -23.97 0.48 -13.49
C LEU A 28 -24.50 1.13 -14.76
N LYS A 29 -23.75 1.04 -15.87
CA LYS A 29 -24.22 1.50 -17.19
C LYS A 29 -25.42 0.71 -17.70
N ASP A 30 -25.45 -0.60 -17.41
CA ASP A 30 -26.60 -1.49 -17.70
C ASP A 30 -27.81 -1.24 -16.76
N GLY A 31 -27.71 -0.34 -15.78
CA GLY A 31 -28.79 0.00 -14.85
C GLY A 31 -28.99 -1.01 -13.71
N PHE A 32 -27.98 -1.84 -13.40
CA PHE A 32 -28.09 -2.84 -12.33
C PHE A 32 -28.04 -2.16 -10.95
N SER A 33 -28.79 -2.73 -9.99
CA SER A 33 -28.69 -2.28 -8.60
C SER A 33 -27.38 -2.73 -7.96
N PRO A 34 -26.83 -1.95 -7.00
CA PRO A 34 -25.61 -2.33 -6.26
C PRO A 34 -25.71 -3.71 -5.59
N TYR A 35 -26.91 -4.11 -5.17
CA TYR A 35 -27.17 -5.44 -4.61
C TYR A 35 -26.92 -6.57 -5.63
N LYS A 36 -27.39 -6.40 -6.87
CA LYS A 36 -27.21 -7.38 -7.94
C LYS A 36 -25.74 -7.52 -8.31
N ILE A 37 -25.03 -6.40 -8.39
CA ILE A 37 -23.58 -6.34 -8.64
C ILE A 37 -22.81 -7.05 -7.52
N ALA A 38 -23.16 -6.80 -6.25
CA ALA A 38 -22.54 -7.45 -5.11
C ALA A 38 -22.69 -8.99 -5.14
N LYS A 39 -23.87 -9.48 -5.55
CA LYS A 39 -24.15 -10.91 -5.69
C LYS A 39 -23.34 -11.54 -6.83
N GLU A 40 -23.20 -10.85 -7.97
CA GLU A 40 -22.41 -11.29 -9.12
C GLU A 40 -20.92 -11.41 -8.76
N LEU A 41 -20.37 -10.39 -8.08
CA LEU A 41 -18.98 -10.35 -7.63
C LEU A 41 -18.70 -11.20 -6.38
N LYS A 42 -19.74 -11.76 -5.74
CA LYS A 42 -19.66 -12.43 -4.42
C LYS A 42 -18.98 -11.55 -3.36
N ARG A 43 -19.22 -10.24 -3.41
CA ARG A 43 -18.68 -9.26 -2.46
C ARG A 43 -19.77 -8.76 -1.52
N PRO A 44 -19.44 -8.35 -0.28
CA PRO A 44 -20.39 -7.67 0.59
C PRO A 44 -20.92 -6.40 -0.07
N ILE A 45 -22.23 -6.16 0.01
CA ILE A 45 -22.88 -4.97 -0.57
C ILE A 45 -22.23 -3.66 -0.11
N ASN A 46 -21.84 -3.58 1.16
CA ASN A 46 -21.17 -2.41 1.72
C ASN A 46 -19.86 -2.08 1.02
N THR A 47 -19.15 -3.09 0.49
CA THR A 47 -17.93 -2.87 -0.29
C THR A 47 -18.26 -2.15 -1.59
N ILE A 48 -19.27 -2.63 -2.32
CA ILE A 48 -19.71 -2.04 -3.59
C ILE A 48 -20.26 -0.63 -3.38
N LEU A 49 -21.09 -0.43 -2.35
CA LEU A 49 -21.63 0.90 -2.03
C LEU A 49 -20.53 1.90 -1.64
N ASN A 50 -19.55 1.46 -0.83
CA ASN A 50 -18.43 2.31 -0.46
C ASN A 50 -17.55 2.63 -1.66
N GLU A 51 -17.32 1.68 -2.55
CA GLU A 51 -16.57 1.90 -3.78
C GLU A 51 -17.26 2.93 -4.66
N ILE A 52 -18.55 2.73 -4.97
CA ILE A 52 -19.35 3.66 -5.77
C ILE A 52 -19.32 5.05 -5.13
N ARG A 53 -19.60 5.16 -3.82
CA ARG A 53 -19.61 6.46 -3.14
C ARG A 53 -18.25 7.17 -3.15
N ARG A 54 -17.14 6.43 -3.16
CA ARG A 54 -15.79 6.99 -3.18
C ARG A 54 -15.34 7.41 -4.58
N GLU A 55 -15.79 6.69 -5.61
CA GLU A 55 -15.24 6.78 -6.97
C GLU A 55 -16.23 7.40 -7.97
N THR A 56 -17.47 7.70 -7.56
CA THR A 56 -18.38 8.54 -8.34
C THR A 56 -17.78 9.93 -8.48
N THR A 57 -17.47 10.30 -9.72
CA THR A 57 -16.91 11.62 -10.06
C THR A 57 -17.94 12.40 -10.86
N THR A 58 -18.13 13.68 -10.53
CA THR A 58 -18.93 14.59 -11.34
C THR A 58 -18.17 14.94 -12.62
N GLN A 59 -18.75 14.60 -13.77
CA GLN A 59 -18.24 14.99 -15.09
C GLN A 59 -19.18 15.98 -15.74
N ILE A 60 -18.63 16.92 -16.52
CA ILE A 60 -19.42 17.84 -17.33
C ILE A 60 -19.57 17.21 -18.72
N LYS A 61 -20.78 16.83 -19.09
CA LYS A 61 -21.13 16.44 -20.46
C LYS A 61 -22.16 17.42 -21.00
N GLN A 62 -21.82 18.09 -22.11
CA GLN A 62 -22.73 19.03 -22.78
C GLN A 62 -23.36 20.04 -21.79
N GLU A 63 -22.50 20.72 -21.02
CA GLU A 63 -22.87 21.72 -20.00
C GLU A 63 -23.69 21.19 -18.81
N LYS A 64 -23.96 19.89 -18.74
CA LYS A 64 -24.65 19.25 -17.60
C LYS A 64 -23.67 18.46 -16.75
N TYR A 65 -23.80 18.62 -15.43
CA TYR A 65 -23.10 17.82 -14.45
C TYR A 65 -23.75 16.44 -14.36
N VAL A 66 -22.98 15.40 -14.68
CA VAL A 66 -23.40 14.01 -14.60
C VAL A 66 -22.44 13.27 -13.68
N GLU A 67 -22.98 12.64 -12.64
CA GLU A 67 -22.22 11.73 -11.80
C GLU A 67 -21.99 10.41 -12.52
N VAL A 68 -20.73 10.09 -12.80
CA VAL A 68 -20.33 8.87 -13.50
C VAL A 68 -19.29 8.14 -12.67
N TYR A 69 -19.52 6.86 -12.46
CA TYR A 69 -18.52 5.95 -11.90
C TYR A 69 -17.48 5.59 -12.96
N LEU A 70 -16.20 5.83 -12.67
CA LEU A 70 -15.07 5.52 -13.54
C LEU A 70 -14.08 4.61 -12.80
N ALA A 71 -13.92 3.37 -13.29
CA ALA A 71 -12.99 2.40 -12.71
C ALA A 71 -11.54 2.90 -12.74
N ASP A 72 -11.15 3.59 -13.82
CA ASP A 72 -9.79 4.15 -13.98
C ASP A 72 -9.46 5.18 -12.90
N THR A 73 -10.43 6.03 -12.55
CA THR A 73 -10.27 7.03 -11.50
C THR A 73 -10.08 6.35 -10.14
N GLY A 74 -10.88 5.32 -9.87
CA GLY A 74 -10.75 4.51 -8.66
C GLY A 74 -9.38 3.87 -8.50
N GLU A 75 -8.90 3.23 -9.56
CA GLU A 75 -7.57 2.62 -9.60
C GLU A 75 -6.45 3.65 -9.42
N ALA A 76 -6.55 4.81 -10.07
CA ALA A 76 -5.56 5.88 -9.97
C ALA A 76 -5.49 6.44 -8.53
N ILE A 77 -6.64 6.68 -7.89
CA ILE A 77 -6.72 7.13 -6.50
C ILE A 77 -6.13 6.06 -5.57
N TYR A 78 -6.50 4.79 -5.76
CA TYR A 78 -5.95 3.67 -4.98
C TYR A 78 -4.43 3.59 -5.09
N LYS A 79 -3.87 3.65 -6.30
CA LYS A 79 -2.42 3.64 -6.54
C LYS A 79 -1.72 4.82 -5.88
N LYS A 80 -2.29 6.03 -6.00
CA LYS A 80 -1.77 7.24 -5.34
C LYS A 80 -1.70 7.07 -3.82
N HIS A 81 -2.74 6.53 -3.21
CA HIS A 81 -2.72 6.24 -1.77
C HIS A 81 -1.74 5.13 -1.41
N ARG A 82 -1.63 4.07 -2.23
CA ARG A 82 -0.67 2.98 -1.99
C ARG A 82 0.78 3.44 -1.99
N ILE A 83 1.16 4.34 -2.89
CA ILE A 83 2.50 4.95 -2.91
C ILE A 83 2.77 5.67 -1.59
N ASN A 84 1.78 6.40 -1.06
CA ASN A 84 1.93 7.15 0.20
C ASN A 84 1.86 6.26 1.46
N CYS A 85 1.24 5.07 1.39
CA CYS A 85 1.15 4.15 2.53
C CYS A 85 2.46 3.41 2.82
N CYS A 86 3.36 3.33 1.85
CA CYS A 86 4.64 2.64 2.04
C CYS A 86 5.69 3.61 2.57
N ARG A 87 6.19 3.34 3.77
CA ARG A 87 7.38 4.02 4.31
C ARG A 87 8.56 3.76 3.37
N THR A 88 9.16 4.82 2.84
CA THR A 88 10.43 4.75 2.12
C THR A 88 11.43 3.96 2.96
N PHE A 89 12.17 3.03 2.33
CA PHE A 89 13.03 2.10 3.03
C PHE A 89 14.01 2.86 3.93
N LYS A 90 13.77 2.82 5.25
CA LYS A 90 14.70 3.40 6.24
C LYS A 90 16.11 2.81 6.09
N ARG A 91 16.23 1.62 5.48
CA ARG A 91 17.49 1.00 5.06
C ARG A 91 18.32 1.91 4.16
N LEU A 92 17.73 2.61 3.19
CA LEU A 92 18.46 3.50 2.29
C LEU A 92 19.02 4.70 3.07
N GLU A 93 18.20 5.27 3.95
CA GLU A 93 18.58 6.39 4.81
C GLU A 93 19.62 6.01 5.89
N CYS A 94 19.61 4.76 6.34
CA CYS A 94 20.47 4.22 7.41
C CYS A 94 21.55 3.27 6.86
N SER A 95 21.88 3.35 5.57
CA SER A 95 22.77 2.40 4.90
C SER A 95 24.17 2.37 5.52
N ASP A 96 24.73 3.53 5.87
CA ASP A 96 26.03 3.65 6.55
C ASP A 96 26.06 2.94 7.90
N PHE A 97 24.99 3.11 8.71
CA PHE A 97 24.87 2.46 10.01
C PHE A 97 24.70 0.94 9.88
N ILE A 98 23.98 0.48 8.86
CA ILE A 98 23.81 -0.95 8.59
C ILE A 98 25.15 -1.57 8.19
N ASN A 99 25.89 -0.94 7.29
CA ASN A 99 27.21 -1.42 6.87
C ASN A 99 28.19 -1.49 8.05
N TYR A 100 28.20 -0.45 8.89
CA TYR A 100 28.97 -0.43 10.14
C TYR A 100 28.60 -1.59 11.06
N THR A 101 27.30 -1.80 11.28
CA THR A 101 26.81 -2.87 12.16
C THR A 101 27.17 -4.25 11.62
N VAL A 102 27.05 -4.46 10.29
CA VAL A 102 27.44 -5.71 9.63
C VAL A 102 28.94 -5.98 9.78
N ASP A 103 29.79 -4.96 9.63
CA ASP A 103 31.23 -5.06 9.84
C ASP A 103 31.55 -5.47 11.29
N LYS A 104 30.94 -4.81 12.29
CA LYS A 104 31.14 -5.12 13.70
C LYS A 104 30.64 -6.49 14.13
N ILE A 105 29.52 -6.94 13.58
CA ILE A 105 29.03 -8.30 13.82
C ILE A 105 30.00 -9.33 13.24
N LYS A 106 30.48 -9.13 12.00
CA LYS A 106 31.35 -10.09 11.32
C LYS A 106 32.77 -10.15 11.90
N ASN A 107 33.38 -8.99 12.15
CA ASN A 107 34.79 -8.89 12.49
C ASN A 107 35.06 -8.84 14.00
N HIS A 108 34.07 -8.41 14.79
CA HIS A 108 34.23 -8.23 16.24
C HIS A 108 33.21 -9.03 17.07
N SER A 109 32.34 -9.83 16.43
CA SER A 109 31.30 -10.64 17.10
C SER A 109 30.40 -9.84 18.03
N TRP A 110 30.16 -8.56 17.71
CA TRP A 110 29.28 -7.71 18.50
C TRP A 110 27.81 -8.09 18.31
N SER A 111 27.00 -7.92 19.36
CA SER A 111 25.56 -7.98 19.20
C SER A 111 25.05 -6.72 18.48
N PRO A 112 23.91 -6.79 17.77
CA PRO A 112 23.29 -5.60 17.19
C PRO A 112 23.04 -4.49 18.23
N ASP A 113 22.66 -4.85 19.46
CA ASP A 113 22.46 -3.90 20.56
C ASP A 113 23.78 -3.25 21.01
N ALA A 114 24.89 -3.99 21.02
CA ALA A 114 26.21 -3.42 21.31
C ALA A 114 26.64 -2.40 20.24
N CYS A 115 26.34 -2.68 18.96
CA CYS A 115 26.62 -1.74 17.87
C CYS A 115 25.80 -0.44 18.00
N VAL A 116 24.53 -0.54 18.39
CA VAL A 116 23.68 0.64 18.66
C VAL A 116 24.22 1.43 19.86
N GLY A 117 24.57 0.75 20.95
CA GLY A 117 25.08 1.39 22.17
C GLY A 117 26.40 2.13 21.93
N GLU A 118 27.35 1.50 21.23
CA GLU A 118 28.63 2.12 20.88
C GLU A 118 28.45 3.34 19.97
N ALA A 119 27.56 3.23 18.98
CA ALA A 119 27.29 4.31 18.05
C ALA A 119 26.68 5.54 18.75
N ILE A 120 25.84 5.33 19.77
CA ILE A 120 25.30 6.41 20.61
C ILE A 120 26.40 7.01 21.49
N ALA A 121 27.16 6.17 22.19
CA ALA A 121 28.19 6.61 23.14
C ALA A 121 29.29 7.45 22.45
N ASN A 122 29.65 7.10 21.23
CA ASN A 122 30.68 7.79 20.44
C ASN A 122 30.11 8.84 19.49
N GLY A 123 28.79 9.05 19.47
CA GLY A 123 28.14 10.04 18.60
C GLY A 123 28.38 9.83 17.09
N ARG A 124 28.65 8.60 16.65
CA ARG A 124 29.09 8.29 15.28
C ARG A 124 28.01 8.56 14.22
N PHE A 125 26.75 8.43 14.60
CA PHE A 125 25.61 8.56 13.70
C PHE A 125 24.52 9.43 14.32
N LYS A 126 23.81 10.19 13.48
CA LYS A 126 22.59 10.90 13.92
C LYS A 126 21.48 9.88 14.20
N ARG A 127 20.63 10.14 15.19
CA ARG A 127 19.52 9.25 15.56
C ARG A 127 18.55 8.96 14.40
N SER A 128 18.46 9.85 13.42
CA SER A 128 17.69 9.64 12.17
C SER A 128 18.30 8.58 11.25
N GLN A 129 19.63 8.44 11.25
CA GLN A 129 20.41 7.50 10.43
C GLN A 129 20.64 6.15 11.13
N MET A 130 20.08 5.96 12.33
CA MET A 130 20.18 4.73 13.10
C MET A 130 18.86 3.94 13.04
N VAL A 131 18.99 2.61 13.05
CA VAL A 131 17.86 1.68 13.19
C VAL A 131 17.88 1.04 14.57
N CYS A 132 16.70 0.76 15.14
CA CYS A 132 16.62 -0.08 16.33
C CYS A 132 16.82 -1.55 15.93
N THR A 133 17.21 -2.39 16.89
CA THR A 133 17.46 -3.82 16.67
C THR A 133 16.27 -4.58 16.10
N LYS A 134 15.03 -4.22 16.50
CA LYS A 134 13.81 -4.75 15.88
C LYS A 134 13.71 -4.45 14.38
N THR A 135 14.10 -3.23 13.98
CA THR A 135 14.11 -2.85 12.56
C THR A 135 15.22 -3.60 11.81
N TYR A 136 16.38 -3.83 12.43
CA TYR A 136 17.48 -4.61 11.84
C TYR A 136 17.08 -6.05 11.50
N ILE A 137 16.35 -6.74 12.39
CA ILE A 137 15.87 -8.12 12.15
C ILE A 137 14.84 -8.20 10.99
N THR A 138 14.18 -7.08 10.69
CA THR A 138 13.10 -7.03 9.70
C THR A 138 13.58 -6.53 8.32
N ILE A 139 14.83 -6.02 8.22
CA ILE A 139 15.45 -5.52 6.98
C ILE A 139 16.09 -6.69 6.21
#